data_AF-A0A2N2LED5-F1
#
_entry.id   AF-A0A2N2LED5-F1
#
_cell.length_a   1.000
_cell.length_b   1.000
_cell.length_c   1.000
_cell.angle_alpha   90.00
_cell.angle_beta   90.00
_cell.angle_gamma   90.00
#
_symmetry.space_group_name_H-M   'P 1'
#
loop_
_entity.id
_entity.type
_entity.pdbx_description
1 polymer ?
#
loop_
_entity_poly.entity_id
_entity_poly.type
_entity_poly.pdbx_seq_one_letter_code
_entity_poly.pdbx_strand_id
1 'polypeptide(L)'
;MQKYMTYCGLYCGACSSMILHDQSQGETNLPTHDIDPEETACPGCCSPNLENCEFVVCNLAHGTESCAFCPEFPCKMISNFQTDEWAHHIVVLDNLKRIKKIGVEAWLAEQKEYWSCKQCGNRTHWYQTQCPGCGNTWEPLFPNTV
;
A
#
# COMPACT_ATOMS: atom_id res chain seq x y z
N MET A 1 13.09 7.51 -0.29
CA MET A 1 11.99 6.67 0.23
C MET A 1 12.25 5.22 -0.21
N GLN A 2 11.88 4.23 0.63
CA GLN A 2 12.12 2.80 0.40
C GLN A 2 11.03 2.15 -0.48
N LYS A 3 11.31 1.03 -1.15
CA LYS A 3 10.31 0.29 -1.97
C LYS A 3 9.08 -0.06 -1.11
N TYR A 4 7.89 0.16 -1.68
CA TYR A 4 6.57 -0.01 -1.05
C TYR A 4 6.19 0.94 0.08
N MET A 5 7.11 1.80 0.53
CA MET A 5 6.75 2.91 1.42
C MET A 5 5.94 3.95 0.66
N THR A 6 5.00 4.58 1.35
CA THR A 6 4.17 5.65 0.78
C THR A 6 4.10 6.83 1.73
N TYR A 7 3.76 7.99 1.17
CA TYR A 7 3.45 9.17 1.98
C TYR A 7 2.16 9.00 2.77
N CYS A 8 1.13 8.37 2.20
CA CYS A 8 -0.20 8.23 2.78
C CYS A 8 -0.34 7.08 3.80
N GLY A 9 0.66 6.22 3.95
CA GLY A 9 0.62 5.11 4.92
C GLY A 9 -0.05 3.84 4.42
N LEU A 10 -0.39 3.77 3.13
CA LEU A 10 -0.67 2.49 2.48
C LEU A 10 0.61 1.69 2.27
N TYR A 11 0.49 0.37 2.27
CA TYR A 11 1.56 -0.52 1.84
C TYR A 11 1.39 -0.86 0.37
N CYS A 12 2.14 -0.19 -0.52
CA CYS A 12 2.08 -0.49 -1.97
C CYS A 12 2.49 -1.93 -2.30
N GLY A 13 3.13 -2.62 -1.35
CA GLY A 13 3.40 -4.05 -1.45
C GLY A 13 2.14 -4.92 -1.52
N ALA A 14 0.93 -4.39 -1.36
CA ALA A 14 -0.32 -5.12 -1.59
C ALA A 14 -1.27 -4.45 -2.61
N CYS A 15 -0.78 -3.42 -3.32
CA CYS A 15 -1.52 -2.65 -4.32
C CYS A 15 -1.49 -3.31 -5.71
N SER A 16 -2.64 -3.40 -6.38
CA SER A 16 -2.81 -3.87 -7.77
C SER A 16 -1.89 -3.12 -8.74
N SER A 17 -1.92 -1.79 -8.74
CA SER A 17 -1.12 -0.93 -9.61
C SER A 17 0.39 -1.15 -9.44
N MET A 18 0.86 -1.37 -8.20
CA MET A 18 2.27 -1.67 -7.91
C MET A 18 2.63 -3.10 -8.33
N ILE A 19 1.72 -4.06 -8.17
CA ILE A 19 1.92 -5.43 -8.65
C ILE A 19 2.06 -5.44 -10.18
N LEU A 20 1.21 -4.71 -10.93
CA LEU A 20 1.37 -4.52 -12.37
C LEU A 20 2.73 -3.93 -12.73
N HIS A 21 3.17 -2.92 -11.98
CA HIS A 21 4.48 -2.32 -12.17
C HIS A 21 5.60 -3.36 -11.95
N ASP A 22 5.61 -4.06 -10.83
CA ASP A 22 6.61 -5.09 -10.52
C ASP A 22 6.61 -6.23 -11.57
N GLN A 23 5.43 -6.66 -12.06
CA GLN A 23 5.30 -7.63 -13.16
C GLN A 23 6.00 -7.11 -14.43
N SER A 24 5.81 -5.83 -14.78
CA SER A 24 6.47 -5.23 -15.94
C SER A 24 8.01 -5.18 -15.79
N GLN A 25 8.51 -5.22 -14.56
CA GLN A 25 9.94 -5.28 -14.25
C GLN A 25 10.48 -6.72 -14.13
N GLY A 26 9.65 -7.75 -14.33
CA GLY A 26 10.05 -9.15 -14.33
C GLY A 26 10.02 -9.84 -12.97
N GLU A 27 9.38 -9.26 -11.96
CA GLU A 27 9.21 -9.90 -10.64
C GLU A 27 8.26 -11.10 -10.74
N THR A 28 8.69 -12.25 -10.20
CA THR A 28 8.01 -13.54 -10.39
C THR A 28 7.18 -13.99 -9.18
N ASN A 29 7.45 -13.45 -7.99
CA ASN A 29 6.71 -13.76 -6.76
C ASN A 29 5.58 -12.74 -6.53
N LEU A 30 4.62 -12.71 -7.46
CA LEU A 30 3.53 -11.75 -7.47
C LEU A 30 2.18 -12.46 -7.56
N PRO A 31 1.12 -11.90 -6.96
CA PRO A 31 -0.19 -12.49 -7.09
C PRO A 31 -0.75 -12.24 -8.50
N THR A 32 -1.17 -13.31 -9.17
CA THR A 32 -2.11 -13.24 -10.27
C THR A 32 -3.52 -13.11 -9.68
N HIS A 33 -4.21 -12.02 -9.97
CA HIS A 33 -5.60 -11.81 -9.58
C HIS A 33 -6.34 -11.09 -10.70
N ASP A 34 -7.66 -11.04 -10.60
CA ASP A 34 -8.52 -10.21 -11.45
C ASP A 34 -8.22 -8.74 -11.14
N ILE A 35 -7.12 -8.26 -11.72
CA ILE A 35 -6.79 -6.85 -11.77
C ILE A 35 -7.80 -6.23 -12.74
N ASP A 36 -8.43 -5.14 -12.33
CA ASP A 36 -9.33 -4.39 -13.19
C ASP A 36 -8.61 -4.08 -14.52
N PRO A 37 -9.22 -4.39 -15.69
CA PRO A 37 -8.62 -4.06 -16.99
C PRO A 37 -8.28 -2.57 -17.18
N GLU A 38 -8.94 -1.68 -16.42
CA GLU A 38 -8.68 -0.23 -16.42
C GLU A 38 -7.55 0.18 -15.45
N GLU A 39 -7.09 -0.73 -14.58
CA GLU A 39 -5.98 -0.48 -13.66
C GLU A 39 -4.67 -0.26 -14.44
N THR A 40 -3.90 0.73 -14.01
CA THR A 40 -2.62 1.07 -14.65
C THR A 40 -1.44 0.89 -13.71
N ALA A 41 -0.27 0.57 -14.27
CA ALA A 41 0.93 0.37 -13.47
C ALA A 41 1.37 1.67 -12.77
N CYS A 42 1.56 1.61 -11.46
CA CYS A 42 2.08 2.72 -10.66
C CYS A 42 3.51 2.42 -10.18
N PRO A 43 4.51 3.24 -10.52
CA PRO A 43 5.91 3.02 -10.11
C PRO A 43 6.19 3.36 -8.64
N GLY A 44 5.17 3.80 -7.89
CA GLY A 44 5.26 4.14 -6.47
C GLY A 44 5.88 5.51 -6.19
N CYS A 45 5.66 6.02 -4.97
CA CYS A 45 5.94 7.41 -4.56
C CYS A 45 7.37 7.93 -4.79
N CYS A 46 8.34 7.05 -5.05
CA CYS A 46 9.72 7.44 -5.37
C CYS A 46 9.93 7.86 -6.83
N SER A 47 8.96 7.62 -7.71
CA SER A 47 9.10 7.92 -9.13
C SER A 47 8.97 9.42 -9.41
N PRO A 48 9.84 10.01 -10.26
CA PRO A 48 9.85 11.45 -10.55
C PRO A 48 8.57 11.96 -11.25
N ASN A 49 7.69 11.07 -11.75
CA ASN A 49 6.54 11.44 -12.57
C ASN A 49 5.17 11.21 -11.88
N LEU A 50 5.13 11.20 -10.56
CA LEU A 50 3.88 11.06 -9.78
C LEU A 50 3.25 12.40 -9.38
N GLU A 51 3.21 13.33 -10.33
CA GLU A 51 2.65 14.68 -10.13
C GLU A 51 1.14 14.66 -9.88
N ASN A 52 0.45 13.59 -10.28
CA ASN A 52 -1.00 13.43 -10.10
C ASN A 52 -1.40 12.91 -8.72
N CYS A 53 -0.46 12.47 -7.88
CA CYS A 53 -0.77 11.99 -6.53
C CYS A 53 -0.70 13.14 -5.53
N GLU A 54 -1.84 13.52 -4.95
CA GLU A 54 -1.94 14.64 -4.00
C GLU A 54 -1.01 14.47 -2.78
N PHE A 55 -0.79 13.24 -2.30
CA PHE A 55 0.09 12.97 -1.17
C PHE A 55 1.57 13.17 -1.49
N VAL A 56 1.98 12.84 -2.73
CA VAL A 56 3.36 13.09 -3.20
C VAL A 56 3.58 14.60 -3.28
N VAL A 57 2.69 15.33 -3.96
CA VAL A 57 2.77 16.80 -4.09
C VAL A 57 2.80 17.45 -2.71
N CYS A 58 1.90 17.06 -1.81
CA CYS A 58 1.80 17.61 -0.47
C CYS A 58 3.08 17.35 0.36
N ASN A 59 3.59 16.12 0.40
CA ASN A 59 4.77 15.81 1.21
C ASN A 59 6.06 16.44 0.66
N LEU A 60 6.19 16.56 -0.67
CA LEU A 60 7.31 17.28 -1.29
C LEU A 60 7.27 18.77 -0.92
N ALA A 61 6.10 19.40 -0.94
CA ALA A 61 5.93 20.80 -0.54
C ALA A 61 6.24 21.03 0.96
N HIS A 62 5.90 20.07 1.82
CA HIS A 62 6.19 20.14 3.26
C HIS A 62 7.60 19.65 3.63
N GLY A 63 8.33 19.02 2.72
CA GLY A 63 9.62 18.40 2.99
C GLY A 63 9.55 17.21 3.97
N THR A 64 8.43 16.49 4.00
CA THR A 64 8.18 15.37 4.93
C THR A 64 8.40 14.03 4.26
N GLU A 65 9.02 13.06 4.96
CA GLU A 65 9.22 11.70 4.44
C GLU A 65 7.90 10.91 4.33
N SER A 66 6.91 11.25 5.15
CA SER A 66 5.59 10.63 5.21
C SER A 66 4.64 11.54 5.99
N CYS A 67 3.33 11.38 5.78
CA CYS A 67 2.32 12.00 6.65
C CYS A 67 2.55 11.65 8.13
N ALA A 68 3.18 10.51 8.45
CA ALA A 68 3.51 10.11 9.82
C ALA A 68 4.41 11.14 10.54
N PHE A 69 5.22 11.86 9.79
CA PHE A 69 6.18 12.85 10.28
C PHE A 69 5.78 14.30 9.97
N CYS A 70 4.60 14.49 9.37
CA CYS A 70 4.06 15.82 9.14
C CYS A 70 3.61 16.44 10.47
N PRO A 71 3.95 17.72 10.75
CA PRO A 71 3.52 18.40 11.96
C PRO A 71 2.01 18.61 12.03
N GLU A 72 1.32 18.58 10.89
CA GLU A 72 -0.14 18.72 10.80
C GLU A 72 -0.89 17.39 10.97
N PHE A 73 -0.18 16.27 11.16
CA PHE A 73 -0.79 14.95 11.23
C PHE A 73 -1.58 14.70 12.53
N PRO A 74 -2.82 14.19 12.46
CA PRO A 74 -3.61 13.92 11.25
C PRO A 74 -4.28 15.20 10.70
N CYS A 75 -4.07 15.50 9.42
CA CYS A 75 -4.71 16.62 8.74
C CYS A 75 -5.96 16.16 7.98
N LYS A 76 -6.80 17.12 7.55
CA LYS A 76 -8.07 16.82 6.87
C LYS A 76 -7.91 15.94 5.62
N MET A 77 -6.85 16.13 4.83
CA MET A 77 -6.59 15.35 3.61
C MET A 77 -6.45 13.86 3.94
N ILE A 78 -5.57 13.50 4.87
CA ILE A 78 -5.37 12.09 5.23
C ILE A 78 -6.57 11.50 6.00
N SER A 79 -7.28 12.32 6.79
CA SER A 79 -8.50 11.88 7.45
C SER A 79 -9.63 11.58 6.46
N ASN A 80 -9.79 12.39 5.42
CA ASN A 80 -10.77 12.14 4.36
C ASN A 80 -10.41 10.88 3.56
N PHE A 81 -9.13 10.70 3.24
CA PHE A 81 -8.63 9.52 2.52
C PHE A 81 -8.93 8.22 3.25
N GLN A 82 -8.85 8.20 4.59
CA GLN A 82 -9.23 7.00 5.38
C GLN A 82 -10.70 6.58 5.18
N THR A 83 -11.58 7.54 4.89
CA THR A 83 -13.04 7.34 4.88
C THR A 83 -13.64 7.45 3.47
N ASP A 84 -12.82 7.33 2.44
CA ASP A 84 -13.31 7.34 1.07
C ASP A 84 -13.95 5.98 0.71
N GLU A 85 -14.27 5.80 -0.57
CA GLU A 85 -14.96 4.62 -1.08
C GLU A 85 -14.12 3.33 -1.05
N TRP A 86 -12.80 3.43 -0.85
CA TRP A 86 -11.90 2.29 -0.97
C TRP A 86 -11.64 1.64 0.39
N ALA A 87 -12.17 0.42 0.60
CA ALA A 87 -12.11 -0.28 1.88
C ALA A 87 -10.69 -0.40 2.49
N HIS A 88 -9.68 -0.57 1.63
CA HIS A 88 -8.28 -0.72 2.07
C HIS A 88 -7.66 0.60 2.58
N HIS A 89 -8.30 1.76 2.39
CA HIS A 89 -7.83 3.03 2.93
C HIS A 89 -8.12 3.19 4.43
N ILE A 90 -9.04 2.39 5.01
CA ILE A 90 -9.43 2.51 6.42
C ILE A 90 -8.25 2.40 7.42
N VAL A 91 -7.16 1.74 7.01
CA VAL A 91 -5.99 1.50 7.86
C VAL A 91 -4.96 2.64 7.85
N VAL A 92 -5.09 3.65 6.99
CA VAL A 92 -4.02 4.63 6.75
C VAL A 92 -3.60 5.39 8.01
N LEU A 93 -4.53 5.87 8.84
CA LEU A 93 -4.13 6.59 10.06
C LEU A 93 -3.45 5.68 11.08
N ASP A 94 -3.87 4.42 11.17
CA ASP A 94 -3.25 3.47 12.10
C ASP A 94 -1.87 3.04 11.62
N ASN A 95 -1.70 2.85 10.31
CA ASN A 95 -0.39 2.64 9.70
C ASN A 95 0.54 3.83 9.92
N LEU A 96 0.08 5.07 9.72
CA LEU A 96 0.90 6.27 9.93
C LEU A 96 1.29 6.43 11.41
N LYS A 97 0.39 6.16 12.35
CA LYS A 97 0.73 6.10 13.79
C LYS A 97 1.76 5.00 14.07
N ARG A 98 1.63 3.83 13.44
CA ARG A 98 2.56 2.69 13.58
C ARG A 98 3.94 3.06 13.04
N ILE A 99 4.01 3.63 11.83
CA ILE A 99 5.25 4.14 11.20
C ILE A 99 5.94 5.14 12.13
N LYS A 100 5.21 6.11 12.67
CA LYS A 100 5.78 7.09 13.60
C LYS A 100 6.36 6.44 14.86
N LYS A 101 5.75 5.35 15.33
CA LYS A 101 6.13 4.64 16.56
C LYS A 101 7.36 3.74 16.41
N ILE A 102 7.50 3.05 15.28
CA ILE A 102 8.57 2.05 15.09
C ILE A 102 9.54 2.34 13.96
N GLY A 103 9.32 3.42 13.22
CA GLY A 103 10.12 3.74 12.04
C GLY A 103 9.69 2.95 10.80
N VAL A 104 10.15 3.44 9.65
CA VAL A 104 9.77 2.95 8.32
C VAL A 104 10.22 1.51 8.09
N GLU A 105 11.47 1.18 8.42
CA GLU A 105 12.05 -0.14 8.15
C GLU A 105 11.32 -1.26 8.88
N ALA A 106 11.10 -1.08 10.19
CA ALA A 106 10.37 -2.05 11.00
C ALA A 106 8.92 -2.20 10.51
N TRP A 107 8.26 -1.10 10.14
CA TRP A 107 6.90 -1.16 9.62
C TRP A 107 6.82 -1.88 8.27
N LEU A 108 7.76 -1.63 7.35
CA LEU A 108 7.82 -2.34 6.07
C LEU A 108 8.06 -3.85 6.27
N ALA A 109 8.88 -4.24 7.25
CA ALA A 109 9.07 -5.64 7.60
C ALA A 109 7.76 -6.29 8.12
N GLU A 110 7.03 -5.60 9.00
CA GLU A 110 5.71 -6.04 9.49
C GLU A 110 4.72 -6.20 8.34
N GLN A 111 4.64 -5.21 7.45
CA GLN A 111 3.72 -5.26 6.31
C GLN A 111 4.09 -6.36 5.31
N LYS A 112 5.38 -6.55 5.02
CA LYS A 112 5.83 -7.64 4.15
C LYS A 112 5.42 -9.00 4.72
N GLU A 113 5.60 -9.22 6.02
CA GLU A 113 5.17 -10.45 6.66
C GLU A 113 3.64 -10.61 6.64
N TYR A 114 2.91 -9.52 6.92
CA TYR A 114 1.45 -9.51 6.96
C TYR A 114 0.84 -9.82 5.59
N TRP A 115 1.37 -9.22 4.53
CA TRP A 115 0.92 -9.38 3.14
C TRP A 115 1.67 -10.51 2.39
N SER A 116 2.06 -11.55 3.12
CA SER A 116 2.60 -12.79 2.59
C SER A 116 1.75 -13.98 3.05
N CYS A 117 1.50 -14.90 2.11
CA CYS A 117 0.84 -16.17 2.41
C CYS A 117 1.64 -16.93 3.47
N LYS A 118 0.99 -17.27 4.58
CA LYS A 118 1.65 -17.97 5.70
C LYS A 118 2.10 -19.39 5.37
N GLN A 119 1.58 -19.98 4.28
CA GLN A 119 1.94 -21.34 3.86
C GLN A 119 3.16 -21.39 2.93
N CYS A 120 3.20 -20.52 1.91
CA CYS A 120 4.25 -20.59 0.88
C CYS A 120 5.09 -19.31 0.74
N GLY A 121 4.79 -18.26 1.51
CA GLY A 121 5.50 -16.98 1.45
C GLY A 121 5.17 -16.11 0.22
N ASN A 122 4.25 -16.55 -0.65
CA ASN A 122 3.86 -15.77 -1.82
C ASN A 122 3.27 -14.43 -1.40
N ARG A 123 3.61 -13.35 -2.10
CA ARG A 123 3.02 -12.03 -1.87
C ARG A 123 1.50 -12.07 -2.14
N THR A 124 0.73 -11.29 -1.39
CA THR A 124 -0.74 -11.17 -1.52
C THR A 124 -1.16 -9.74 -1.87
N HIS A 125 -2.37 -9.56 -2.40
CA HIS A 125 -3.00 -8.24 -2.62
C HIS A 125 -4.08 -7.92 -1.57
N TRP A 126 -4.49 -6.66 -1.46
CA TRP A 126 -5.44 -6.17 -0.43
C TRP A 126 -6.76 -6.94 -0.33
N TYR A 127 -7.35 -7.29 -1.48
CA TYR A 127 -8.67 -7.92 -1.58
C TYR A 127 -8.60 -9.43 -1.79
N GLN A 128 -7.41 -10.02 -1.67
CA GLN A 128 -7.23 -11.43 -1.93
C GLN A 128 -7.82 -12.27 -0.80
N THR A 129 -8.46 -13.38 -1.15
CA THR A 129 -8.92 -14.41 -0.19
C THR A 129 -8.33 -15.78 -0.47
N GLN A 130 -7.56 -15.94 -1.55
CA GLN A 130 -6.90 -17.19 -1.93
C GLN A 130 -5.50 -16.93 -2.48
N CYS A 131 -4.49 -17.65 -1.98
CA CYS A 131 -3.11 -17.57 -2.45
C CYS A 131 -2.96 -18.12 -3.89
N PRO A 132 -2.32 -17.39 -4.82
CA PRO A 132 -2.14 -17.86 -6.19
C PRO A 132 -0.99 -18.87 -6.32
N GLY A 133 -0.06 -18.89 -5.36
CA GLY A 133 1.05 -19.83 -5.35
C GLY A 133 0.71 -21.23 -4.80
N CYS A 134 -0.17 -21.33 -3.80
CA CYS A 134 -0.48 -22.60 -3.14
C CYS A 134 -1.97 -22.90 -2.91
N GLY A 135 -2.88 -21.98 -3.25
CA GLY A 135 -4.32 -22.17 -3.11
C GLY A 135 -4.89 -22.01 -1.69
N ASN A 136 -4.06 -21.74 -0.68
CA ASN A 136 -4.53 -21.50 0.70
C ASN A 136 -5.50 -20.32 0.75
N THR A 137 -6.61 -20.46 1.49
CA THR A 137 -7.65 -19.43 1.62
C THR A 137 -7.66 -18.75 2.99
N TRP A 138 -8.22 -17.54 3.06
CA TRP A 138 -8.44 -16.78 4.30
C TRP A 138 -9.65 -15.86 4.19
N GLU A 139 -10.14 -15.40 5.34
CA GLU A 139 -11.22 -14.41 5.41
C GLU A 139 -10.76 -13.06 4.85
N PRO A 140 -11.63 -12.32 4.12
CA PRO A 140 -11.33 -10.97 3.66
C PRO A 140 -10.88 -10.05 4.79
N LEU A 141 -9.77 -9.33 4.58
CA LEU A 141 -9.23 -8.40 5.57
C LEU A 141 -10.00 -7.08 5.62
N PHE A 142 -10.52 -6.66 4.47
CA PHE A 142 -11.41 -5.52 4.36
C PHE A 142 -12.81 -6.06 4.04
N PRO A 143 -13.86 -5.59 4.73
CA PRO A 143 -15.21 -5.92 4.32
C PRO A 143 -15.40 -5.44 2.88
N ASN A 144 -16.09 -6.23 2.06
CA ASN A 144 -16.56 -5.76 0.76
C ASN A 144 -17.48 -4.56 1.02
N THR A 145 -16.95 -3.35 0.91
CA THR A 145 -17.78 -2.15 0.84
C THR A 145 -18.35 -2.14 -0.58
N VAL A 146 -19.65 -2.34 -0.64
CA VAL A 146 -20.54 -2.21 -1.81
C VAL A 146 -20.31 -0.92 -2.56
#